data_AF-A0A7X9MHD0-F1
#
_entry.id   AF-A0A7X9MHD0-F1
#
_cell.length_a   1.000
_cell.length_b   1.000
_cell.length_c   1.000
_cell.angle_alpha   90.00
_cell.angle_beta   90.00
_cell.angle_gamma   90.00
#
_symmetry.space_group_name_H-M   'P 1'
#
loop_
_entity.id
_entity.type
_entity.pdbx_description
1 polymer ?
#
loop_
_entity_poly.entity_id
_entity_poly.type
_entity_poly.pdbx_seq_one_letter_code
_entity_poly.pdbx_strand_id
1 'polypeptide(L)'
;MGTGHGGGTSVSQATTPELAQTPGGRLPDGFGVRIDPRVRRFAGGRVLIGGSPTRMLKLAPAAAAMIDGDHLEVVDSRTAVVARRLLDSGVGNPRPTRLPSTADVTVVVPVRNNAAGVRRLLQALPGLEVIVVDDGSDMPIDWPDNPRVRVVRFEASRGPSAARNIGLREAQTEFVAFLDSDVVPRIGWLEASLGHFSDPAVALVAPRIVALDPDNGALARYEHARSSLDLGRREAPVVAGSPVSYVPSAAMVVRREALAGCGGFDESMHVAEDVDVCRRLRSEGWRLRYEPVARVAHDHRVSFPEWFSRKVFYGTGAAPLEARHPGTVPPMAMSVWTLLACSAVATMTRFGVVVAVLTQFVTLVRLRRMFAELDRPTRIAAVLTGQSFAGGMWQVASAVCRHYWPLTFVAAVLSSKVRRAVVAFAVAEGMWDWYSHREGGGLDPVRYVFFKRLDDLAYGAGLWKGVVDARDPAALMPDIRS
;
A
#
# COMPACT_ATOMS: atom_id res chain seq x y z
N MET A 1 -24.74 -52.04 16.46
CA MET A 1 -24.50 -52.39 15.04
C MET A 1 -24.91 -51.20 14.18
N GLY A 2 -24.02 -50.73 13.31
CA GLY A 2 -24.25 -49.87 12.13
C GLY A 2 -24.71 -48.42 12.39
N THR A 3 -23.93 -47.33 12.24
CA THR A 3 -23.22 -46.70 11.09
C THR A 3 -24.06 -45.73 10.22
N GLY A 4 -23.49 -44.53 9.97
CA GLY A 4 -23.83 -43.54 8.93
C GLY A 4 -24.18 -42.18 9.52
N HIS A 5 -23.32 -41.14 9.63
CA HIS A 5 -22.36 -40.48 8.74
C HIS A 5 -22.97 -39.85 7.47
N GLY A 6 -23.09 -38.51 7.48
CA GLY A 6 -23.54 -37.69 6.37
C GLY A 6 -23.43 -36.18 6.67
N GLY A 7 -22.30 -35.73 7.22
CA GLY A 7 -22.01 -34.30 7.42
C GLY A 7 -21.42 -33.70 6.15
N GLY A 8 -22.27 -33.14 5.29
CA GLY A 8 -21.85 -32.35 4.13
C GLY A 8 -21.36 -30.97 4.58
N THR A 9 -20.05 -30.77 4.64
CA THR A 9 -19.46 -29.44 4.84
C THR A 9 -19.49 -28.67 3.52
N SER A 10 -20.24 -27.56 3.53
CA SER A 10 -20.41 -26.64 2.41
C SER A 10 -19.07 -26.12 1.90
N VAL A 11 -18.78 -26.40 0.62
CA VAL A 11 -17.84 -25.62 -0.16
C VAL A 11 -18.40 -24.21 -0.20
N SER A 12 -17.77 -23.27 0.50
CA SER A 12 -18.04 -21.85 0.33
C SER A 12 -17.63 -21.50 -1.10
N GLN A 13 -18.61 -21.56 -2.01
CA GLN A 13 -18.58 -20.73 -3.21
C GLN A 13 -18.57 -19.31 -2.67
N ALA A 14 -17.39 -18.70 -2.62
CA ALA A 14 -17.30 -17.26 -2.52
C ALA A 14 -18.09 -16.72 -3.71
N THR A 15 -19.30 -16.22 -3.43
CA THR A 15 -20.07 -15.38 -4.31
C THR A 15 -19.08 -14.38 -4.88
N THR A 16 -18.82 -14.51 -6.18
CA THR A 16 -18.07 -13.49 -6.91
C THR A 16 -18.87 -12.22 -6.66
N PRO A 17 -18.33 -11.17 -6.00
CA PRO A 17 -19.05 -9.93 -5.93
C PRO A 17 -19.38 -9.59 -7.38
N GLU A 18 -20.67 -9.41 -7.64
CA GLU A 18 -21.21 -8.98 -8.92
C GLU A 18 -20.27 -7.88 -9.41
N LEU A 19 -19.50 -8.19 -10.45
CA LEU A 19 -18.50 -7.27 -10.99
C LEU A 19 -19.30 -6.07 -11.46
N ALA A 20 -19.34 -5.01 -10.65
CA ALA A 20 -19.67 -3.68 -11.12
C ALA A 20 -18.99 -3.53 -12.49
N GLN A 21 -19.76 -3.15 -13.52
CA GLN A 21 -19.28 -3.00 -14.90
C GLN A 21 -17.91 -2.34 -14.81
N THR A 22 -16.86 -3.08 -15.21
CA THR A 22 -15.49 -2.63 -14.96
C THR A 22 -15.33 -1.27 -15.65
N PRO A 23 -15.04 -0.18 -14.91
CA PRO A 23 -14.70 1.08 -15.54
C PRO A 23 -13.50 0.83 -16.44
N GLY A 24 -13.58 1.28 -17.69
CA GLY A 24 -12.53 1.11 -18.67
C GLY A 24 -12.81 -0.01 -19.68
N GLY A 25 -12.78 0.37 -20.96
CA GLY A 25 -12.98 -0.53 -22.08
C GLY A 25 -11.85 -1.55 -22.28
N ARG A 26 -11.85 -2.15 -23.46
CA ARG A 26 -10.80 -3.06 -23.93
C ARG A 26 -9.41 -2.39 -23.84
N LEU A 27 -8.41 -3.11 -23.36
CA LEU A 27 -7.01 -2.66 -23.44
C LEU A 27 -6.64 -2.39 -24.91
N PRO A 28 -5.89 -1.30 -25.20
CA PRO A 28 -5.59 -0.94 -26.58
C PRO A 28 -4.60 -1.91 -27.23
N ASP A 29 -4.64 -1.99 -28.55
CA ASP A 29 -3.67 -2.76 -29.33
C ASP A 29 -2.25 -2.21 -29.14
N GLY A 30 -1.29 -3.12 -29.01
CA GLY A 30 0.10 -2.85 -28.64
C GLY A 30 0.34 -2.68 -27.14
N PHE A 31 -0.69 -2.80 -26.28
CA PHE A 31 -0.49 -2.76 -24.83
C PHE A 31 0.20 -4.05 -24.35
N GLY A 32 1.37 -3.93 -23.75
CA GLY A 32 2.10 -5.06 -23.19
C GLY A 32 1.71 -5.37 -21.75
N VAL A 33 1.79 -6.63 -21.36
CA VAL A 33 1.74 -7.09 -19.98
C VAL A 33 2.91 -8.03 -19.74
N ARG A 34 3.66 -7.79 -18.68
CA ARG A 34 4.77 -8.65 -18.26
C ARG A 34 4.42 -9.38 -16.97
N ILE A 35 4.60 -10.69 -16.93
CA ILE A 35 4.44 -11.49 -15.71
C ILE A 35 5.43 -10.98 -14.64
N ASP A 36 4.95 -10.71 -13.42
CA ASP A 36 5.81 -10.26 -12.32
C ASP A 36 6.91 -11.31 -12.10
N PRO A 37 8.20 -10.93 -12.01
CA PRO A 37 9.31 -11.88 -11.86
C PRO A 37 9.20 -12.81 -10.64
N ARG A 38 8.39 -12.46 -9.63
CA ARG A 38 8.15 -13.29 -8.43
C ARG A 38 7.05 -14.32 -8.63
N VAL A 39 6.30 -14.24 -9.72
CA VAL A 39 5.26 -15.22 -10.06
C VAL A 39 5.91 -16.50 -10.52
N ARG A 40 5.60 -17.58 -9.80
CA ARG A 40 6.04 -18.93 -10.14
C ARG A 40 5.08 -19.56 -11.12
N ARG A 41 5.65 -20.28 -12.08
CA ARG A 41 4.90 -20.98 -13.13
C ARG A 41 4.98 -22.47 -12.93
N PHE A 42 3.85 -23.13 -13.14
CA PHE A 42 3.70 -24.59 -13.04
C PHE A 42 2.90 -25.11 -14.23
N ALA A 43 2.96 -26.42 -14.47
CA ALA A 43 2.17 -27.09 -15.50
C ALA A 43 2.32 -26.46 -16.90
N GLY A 44 3.54 -26.10 -17.28
CA GLY A 44 3.85 -25.47 -18.57
C GLY A 44 3.34 -24.03 -18.72
N GLY A 45 3.24 -23.26 -17.62
CA GLY A 45 2.77 -21.86 -17.63
C GLY A 45 1.26 -21.71 -17.45
N ARG A 46 0.51 -22.82 -17.38
CA ARG A 46 -0.93 -22.80 -17.17
C ARG A 46 -1.34 -22.44 -15.75
N VAL A 47 -0.45 -22.59 -14.77
CA VAL A 47 -0.73 -22.19 -13.39
C VAL A 47 0.32 -21.20 -12.93
N LEU A 48 -0.15 -20.00 -12.57
CA LEU A 48 0.66 -18.91 -12.05
C LEU A 48 0.36 -18.73 -10.56
N ILE A 49 1.38 -18.75 -9.71
CA ILE A 49 1.25 -18.51 -8.27
C ILE A 49 2.16 -17.35 -7.87
N GLY A 50 1.57 -16.28 -7.37
CA GLY A 50 2.28 -15.08 -6.97
C GLY A 50 1.41 -13.83 -7.10
N GLY A 51 2.04 -12.70 -7.34
CA GLY A 51 1.35 -11.42 -7.50
C GLY A 51 1.07 -10.70 -6.19
N SER A 52 0.36 -9.57 -6.30
CA SER A 52 0.01 -8.71 -5.17
C SER A 52 -1.48 -8.35 -5.24
N PRO A 53 -2.35 -8.90 -4.38
CA PRO A 53 -2.06 -9.94 -3.38
C PRO A 53 -1.70 -11.28 -4.03
N THR A 54 -1.03 -12.16 -3.27
CA THR A 54 -0.66 -13.50 -3.75
C THR A 54 -1.91 -14.31 -4.12
N ARG A 55 -1.99 -14.75 -5.37
CA ARG A 55 -3.09 -15.57 -5.91
C ARG A 55 -2.55 -16.73 -6.73
N MET A 56 -3.41 -17.74 -6.90
CA MET A 56 -3.22 -18.80 -7.90
C MET A 56 -4.16 -18.51 -9.08
N LEU A 57 -3.58 -18.27 -10.25
CA LEU A 57 -4.32 -18.10 -11.49
C LEU A 57 -4.12 -19.35 -12.37
N LYS A 58 -5.23 -20.02 -12.71
CA LYS A 58 -5.27 -21.09 -13.70
C LYS A 58 -5.67 -20.52 -15.07
N LEU A 59 -4.85 -20.74 -16.08
CA LEU A 59 -5.06 -20.35 -17.47
C LEU A 59 -5.48 -21.56 -18.29
N ALA A 60 -6.42 -21.34 -19.23
CA ALA A 60 -6.71 -22.32 -20.27
C ALA A 60 -5.46 -22.50 -21.16
N PRO A 61 -5.24 -23.68 -21.78
CA PRO A 61 -4.09 -23.92 -22.65
C PRO A 61 -3.91 -22.84 -23.73
N ALA A 62 -5.00 -22.43 -24.37
CA ALA A 62 -4.97 -21.36 -25.38
C ALA A 62 -4.52 -20.01 -24.80
N ALA A 63 -4.91 -19.67 -23.57
CA ALA A 63 -4.49 -18.44 -22.92
C ALA A 63 -3.03 -18.48 -22.47
N ALA A 64 -2.54 -19.63 -22.01
CA ALA A 64 -1.13 -19.81 -21.67
C ALA A 64 -0.23 -19.70 -22.91
N ALA A 65 -0.68 -20.20 -24.06
CA ALA A 65 0.04 -20.10 -25.33
C ALA A 65 0.12 -18.67 -25.90
N MET A 66 -0.71 -17.74 -25.41
CA MET A 66 -0.64 -16.31 -25.77
C MET A 66 0.48 -15.56 -25.06
N ILE A 67 1.13 -16.18 -24.06
CA ILE A 67 2.22 -15.57 -23.29
C ILE A 67 3.54 -16.08 -23.88
N ASP A 68 4.30 -15.20 -24.52
CA ASP A 68 5.63 -15.49 -25.03
C ASP A 68 6.68 -15.10 -23.99
N GLY A 69 7.48 -16.07 -23.52
CA GLY A 69 8.39 -15.85 -22.41
C GLY A 69 7.64 -15.32 -21.19
N ASP A 70 7.90 -14.07 -20.77
CA ASP A 70 7.16 -13.38 -19.71
C ASP A 70 6.25 -12.26 -20.19
N HIS A 71 6.05 -12.14 -21.50
CA HIS A 71 5.34 -11.05 -22.12
C HIS A 71 4.07 -11.51 -22.82
N LEU A 72 3.05 -10.67 -22.79
CA LEU A 72 1.87 -10.79 -23.61
C LEU A 72 1.57 -9.41 -24.19
N GLU A 73 1.44 -9.33 -25.51
CA GLU A 73 1.02 -8.13 -26.22
C GLU A 73 -0.45 -8.25 -26.62
N VAL A 74 -1.20 -7.17 -26.44
CA VAL A 74 -2.59 -7.09 -26.89
C VAL A 74 -2.61 -6.81 -28.39
N VAL A 75 -3.13 -7.75 -29.17
CA VAL A 75 -3.29 -7.63 -30.64
C VAL A 75 -4.72 -7.85 -31.11
N ASP A 76 -5.57 -8.41 -30.23
CA ASP A 76 -6.97 -8.71 -30.51
C ASP A 76 -7.80 -8.74 -29.21
N SER A 77 -9.09 -9.04 -29.30
CA SER A 77 -9.98 -9.10 -28.12
C SER A 77 -9.64 -10.24 -27.17
N ARG A 78 -9.06 -11.35 -27.65
CA ARG A 78 -8.74 -12.51 -26.82
C ARG A 78 -7.53 -12.24 -25.95
N THR A 79 -6.45 -11.73 -26.56
CA THR A 79 -5.25 -11.28 -25.87
C THR A 79 -5.55 -10.14 -24.89
N ALA A 80 -6.43 -9.20 -25.24
CA ALA A 80 -6.91 -8.16 -24.31
C ALA A 80 -7.56 -8.73 -23.04
N VAL A 81 -8.39 -9.78 -23.17
CA VAL A 81 -9.03 -10.44 -22.02
C VAL A 81 -7.99 -11.14 -21.13
N VAL A 82 -7.02 -11.83 -21.74
CA VAL A 82 -5.95 -12.49 -20.98
C VAL A 82 -5.07 -11.45 -20.27
N ALA A 83 -4.67 -10.38 -20.97
CA ALA A 83 -3.93 -9.24 -20.41
C ALA A 83 -4.64 -8.64 -19.20
N ARG A 84 -5.94 -8.31 -19.34
CA ARG A 84 -6.77 -7.80 -18.23
C ARG A 84 -6.76 -8.75 -17.05
N ARG A 85 -6.93 -10.04 -17.29
CA ARG A 85 -6.95 -11.06 -16.22
C ARG A 85 -5.62 -11.17 -15.48
N LEU A 86 -4.48 -11.05 -16.19
CA LEU A 86 -3.15 -11.05 -15.59
C LEU A 86 -2.93 -9.81 -14.70
N LEU A 87 -3.36 -8.63 -15.15
CA LEU A 87 -3.30 -7.38 -14.38
C LEU A 87 -4.21 -7.43 -13.15
N ASP A 88 -5.46 -7.86 -13.32
CA ASP A 88 -6.47 -7.88 -12.26
C ASP A 88 -6.20 -8.92 -11.18
N SER A 89 -5.53 -10.02 -11.53
CA SER A 89 -5.07 -10.99 -10.54
C SER A 89 -3.76 -10.57 -9.85
N GLY A 90 -3.16 -9.45 -10.26
CA GLY A 90 -1.91 -8.92 -9.72
C GLY A 90 -0.67 -9.72 -10.10
N VAL A 91 -0.76 -10.66 -11.05
CA VAL A 91 0.37 -11.50 -11.50
C VAL A 91 1.12 -10.90 -12.69
N GLY A 92 0.53 -9.90 -13.35
CA GLY A 92 1.13 -9.14 -14.43
C GLY A 92 1.30 -7.66 -14.06
N ASN A 93 2.28 -7.04 -14.71
CA ASN A 93 2.56 -5.61 -14.65
C ASN A 93 2.41 -5.00 -16.06
N PRO A 94 1.82 -3.79 -16.17
CA PRO A 94 1.57 -3.16 -17.45
C PRO A 94 2.89 -2.71 -18.09
N ARG A 95 2.98 -2.87 -19.42
CA ARG A 95 4.07 -2.41 -20.27
C ARG A 95 3.46 -1.63 -21.43
N PRO A 96 2.95 -0.41 -21.13
CA PRO A 96 2.32 0.42 -22.13
C PRO A 96 3.35 0.85 -23.18
N THR A 97 2.95 0.83 -24.45
CA THR A 97 3.78 1.30 -25.58
C THR A 97 3.46 2.74 -25.97
N ARG A 98 2.31 3.24 -25.53
CA ARG A 98 1.85 4.63 -25.70
C ARG A 98 1.67 5.27 -24.33
N LEU A 99 1.81 6.58 -24.26
CA LEU A 99 1.52 7.37 -23.08
C LEU A 99 0.73 8.63 -23.48
N PRO A 100 -0.25 9.08 -22.67
CA PRO A 100 -0.91 10.38 -22.85
C PRO A 100 0.09 11.54 -22.84
N SER A 101 -0.30 12.68 -23.41
CA SER A 101 0.58 13.85 -23.46
C SER A 101 0.73 14.46 -22.06
N THR A 102 1.91 15.02 -21.77
CA THR A 102 2.09 15.84 -20.56
C THR A 102 1.27 17.12 -20.59
N ALA A 103 0.80 17.55 -21.78
CA ALA A 103 -0.15 18.64 -21.95
C ALA A 103 -1.56 18.30 -21.45
N ASP A 104 -1.89 17.01 -21.29
CA ASP A 104 -3.17 16.54 -20.77
C ASP A 104 -3.18 16.48 -19.23
N VAL A 105 -2.24 17.18 -18.57
CA VAL A 105 -2.06 17.17 -17.12
C VAL A 105 -2.05 18.58 -16.55
N THR A 106 -2.92 18.83 -15.58
CA THR A 106 -2.82 20.00 -14.70
C THR A 106 -2.27 19.56 -13.35
N VAL A 107 -1.21 20.21 -12.88
CA VAL A 107 -0.65 19.99 -11.54
C VAL A 107 -1.41 20.84 -10.52
N VAL A 108 -1.85 20.24 -9.42
CA VAL A 108 -2.48 20.93 -8.29
C VAL A 108 -1.55 20.88 -7.09
N VAL A 109 -1.21 22.05 -6.56
CA VAL A 109 -0.30 22.21 -5.42
C VAL A 109 -1.06 22.83 -4.24
N PRO A 110 -1.56 22.02 -3.29
CA PRO A 110 -2.09 22.55 -2.04
C PRO A 110 -0.93 23.11 -1.20
N VAL A 111 -1.11 24.31 -0.65
CA VAL A 111 -0.09 24.96 0.17
C VAL A 111 -0.71 25.75 1.32
N ARG A 112 -0.06 25.68 2.48
CA ARG A 112 -0.25 26.61 3.59
C ARG A 112 1.10 26.93 4.22
N ASN A 113 1.48 28.21 4.29
CA ASN A 113 2.70 28.69 4.95
C ASN A 113 4.01 28.04 4.43
N ASN A 114 4.08 27.71 3.13
CA ASN A 114 5.27 27.09 2.53
C ASN A 114 5.63 27.69 1.17
N ALA A 115 5.71 29.02 1.09
CA ALA A 115 6.06 29.72 -0.15
C ALA A 115 7.40 29.25 -0.74
N ALA A 116 8.42 29.01 0.10
CA ALA A 116 9.73 28.52 -0.35
C ALA A 116 9.64 27.14 -1.02
N GLY A 117 8.84 26.22 -0.46
CA GLY A 117 8.58 24.92 -1.05
C GLY A 117 7.89 25.03 -2.42
N VAL A 118 6.88 25.89 -2.54
CA VAL A 118 6.22 26.17 -3.83
C VAL A 118 7.22 26.66 -4.88
N ARG A 119 8.11 27.60 -4.54
CA ARG A 119 9.11 28.08 -5.53
C ARG A 119 10.01 26.95 -6.01
N ARG A 120 10.48 26.12 -5.08
CA ARG A 120 11.34 24.96 -5.37
C ARG A 120 10.61 23.92 -6.23
N LEU A 121 9.35 23.64 -5.93
CA LEU A 121 8.52 22.71 -6.70
C LEU A 121 8.27 23.23 -8.12
N LEU A 122 7.89 24.50 -8.27
CA LEU A 122 7.61 25.09 -9.58
C LEU A 122 8.85 25.10 -10.51
N GLN A 123 10.06 25.23 -9.95
CA GLN A 123 11.30 25.07 -10.72
C GLN A 123 11.47 23.66 -11.31
N ALA A 124 10.86 22.64 -10.70
CA ALA A 124 10.89 21.25 -11.15
C ALA A 124 9.71 20.87 -12.08
N LEU A 125 8.83 21.82 -12.41
CA LEU A 125 7.65 21.62 -13.26
C LEU A 125 7.66 22.49 -14.54
N PRO A 126 8.78 22.60 -15.27
CA PRO A 126 8.85 23.48 -16.43
C PRO A 126 7.85 23.04 -17.51
N GLY A 127 7.08 24.00 -18.03
CA GLY A 127 6.15 23.80 -19.15
C GLY A 127 4.79 23.20 -18.78
N LEU A 128 4.58 22.76 -17.53
CA LEU A 128 3.30 22.22 -17.07
C LEU A 128 2.34 23.32 -16.64
N GLU A 129 1.05 23.07 -16.79
CA GLU A 129 -0.01 23.89 -16.19
C GLU A 129 -0.08 23.58 -14.69
N VAL A 130 -0.06 24.61 -13.84
CA VAL A 130 -0.05 24.48 -12.39
C VAL A 130 -1.12 25.37 -11.76
N ILE A 131 -1.92 24.78 -10.88
CA ILE A 131 -2.85 25.48 -9.99
C ILE A 131 -2.30 25.35 -8.58
N VAL A 132 -1.80 26.45 -8.03
CA VAL A 132 -1.42 26.55 -6.63
C VAL A 132 -2.65 26.94 -5.83
N VAL A 133 -3.03 26.12 -4.86
CA VAL A 133 -4.19 26.38 -4.00
C VAL A 133 -3.69 26.77 -2.61
N ASP A 134 -3.72 28.07 -2.33
CA ASP A 134 -3.31 28.67 -1.07
C ASP A 134 -4.44 28.55 -0.03
N ASP A 135 -4.29 27.62 0.90
CA ASP A 135 -5.23 27.28 1.97
C ASP A 135 -5.15 28.27 3.15
N GLY A 136 -5.18 29.56 2.84
CA GLY A 136 -5.14 30.64 3.83
C GLY A 136 -3.78 30.81 4.51
N SER A 137 -2.68 30.86 3.74
CA SER A 137 -1.35 31.19 4.27
C SER A 137 -1.34 32.58 4.91
N ASP A 138 -0.56 32.75 6.00
CA ASP A 138 -0.43 34.01 6.74
C ASP A 138 0.07 35.14 5.83
N MET A 139 1.04 34.80 4.96
CA MET A 139 1.47 35.63 3.84
C MET A 139 0.96 35.00 2.54
N PRO A 140 0.25 35.77 1.69
CA PRO A 140 -0.19 35.28 0.38
C PRO A 140 0.95 34.70 -0.46
N ILE A 141 0.67 33.57 -1.11
CA ILE A 141 1.58 33.02 -2.11
C ILE A 141 1.50 33.88 -3.36
N ASP A 142 2.44 34.82 -3.48
CA ASP A 142 2.62 35.59 -4.70
C ASP A 142 3.55 34.86 -5.67
N TRP A 143 3.16 34.83 -6.94
CA TRP A 143 3.94 34.23 -8.02
C TRP A 143 3.95 35.18 -9.21
N PRO A 144 5.13 35.54 -9.75
CA PRO A 144 5.22 36.46 -10.88
C PRO A 144 4.43 35.94 -12.07
N ASP A 145 3.93 36.87 -12.90
CA ASP A 145 3.10 36.58 -14.07
C ASP A 145 3.70 35.45 -14.93
N ASN A 146 3.16 34.25 -14.75
CA ASN A 146 3.45 33.08 -15.54
C ASN A 146 2.12 32.54 -16.05
N PRO A 147 1.86 32.55 -17.37
CA PRO A 147 0.56 32.16 -17.92
C PRO A 147 0.19 30.69 -17.65
N ARG A 148 1.15 29.87 -17.21
CA ARG A 148 0.93 28.46 -16.86
C ARG A 148 0.72 28.24 -15.36
N VAL A 149 0.90 29.26 -14.51
CA VAL A 149 0.73 29.13 -13.06
C VAL A 149 -0.42 30.03 -12.61
N ARG A 150 -1.45 29.42 -12.02
CA ARG A 150 -2.58 30.13 -11.44
C ARG A 150 -2.60 29.91 -9.93
N VAL A 151 -2.81 30.97 -9.16
CA VAL A 151 -2.99 30.89 -7.70
C VAL A 151 -4.46 31.08 -7.35
N VAL A 152 -5.03 30.12 -6.63
CA VAL A 152 -6.37 30.21 -6.04
C VAL A 152 -6.20 30.26 -4.54
N ARG A 153 -6.76 31.28 -3.88
CA ARG A 153 -6.57 31.48 -2.43
C ARG A 153 -7.90 31.39 -1.69
N PHE A 154 -7.89 30.73 -0.54
CA PHE A 154 -8.96 30.85 0.45
C PHE A 154 -8.68 31.96 1.44
N GLU A 155 -9.73 32.63 1.90
CA GLU A 155 -9.63 33.63 2.97
C GLU A 155 -9.22 33.00 4.32
N ALA A 156 -9.65 31.76 4.57
CA ALA A 156 -9.32 30.98 5.75
C ALA A 156 -9.02 29.52 5.35
N SER A 157 -8.19 28.85 6.15
CA SER A 157 -7.83 27.44 5.92
C SER A 157 -9.05 26.53 6.03
N ARG A 158 -9.24 25.72 4.98
CA ARG A 158 -10.27 24.69 4.84
C ARG A 158 -9.68 23.28 4.81
N GLY A 159 -8.36 23.17 4.88
CA GLY A 159 -7.64 21.91 4.91
C GLY A 159 -7.23 21.39 3.53
N PRO A 160 -6.31 20.41 3.49
CA PRO A 160 -5.68 19.95 2.26
C PRO A 160 -6.68 19.27 1.30
N SER A 161 -7.68 18.55 1.82
CA SER A 161 -8.75 17.94 1.01
C SER A 161 -9.53 19.00 0.23
N ALA A 162 -9.92 20.10 0.89
CA ALA A 162 -10.65 21.20 0.24
C ALA A 162 -9.80 21.90 -0.82
N ALA A 163 -8.52 22.12 -0.54
CA ALA A 163 -7.57 22.69 -1.50
C ALA A 163 -7.41 21.80 -2.74
N ARG A 164 -7.23 20.48 -2.56
CA ARG A 164 -7.15 19.51 -3.66
C ARG A 164 -8.45 19.46 -4.47
N ASN A 165 -9.61 19.49 -3.81
CA ASN A 165 -10.91 19.48 -4.49
C ASN A 165 -11.17 20.74 -5.32
N ILE A 166 -10.76 21.92 -4.84
CA ILE A 166 -10.85 23.13 -5.64
C ILE A 166 -9.93 23.01 -6.85
N GLY A 167 -8.68 22.60 -6.68
CA GLY A 167 -7.78 22.35 -7.81
C GLY A 167 -8.32 21.33 -8.82
N LEU A 168 -8.96 20.26 -8.35
CA LEU A 168 -9.61 19.25 -9.20
C LEU A 168 -10.74 19.83 -10.05
N ARG A 169 -11.58 20.69 -9.48
CA ARG A 169 -12.68 21.36 -10.19
C ARG A 169 -12.18 22.40 -11.20
N GLU A 170 -11.09 23.06 -10.85
CA GLU A 170 -10.45 24.11 -11.62
C GLU A 170 -9.61 23.58 -12.80
N ALA A 171 -9.16 22.32 -12.71
CA ALA A 171 -8.44 21.64 -13.78
C ALA A 171 -9.37 21.23 -14.93
N GLN A 172 -8.95 21.54 -16.16
CA GLN A 172 -9.71 21.25 -17.39
C GLN A 172 -9.15 20.06 -18.18
N THR A 173 -7.99 19.56 -17.79
CA THR A 173 -7.27 18.47 -18.43
C THR A 173 -7.84 17.08 -18.08
N GLU A 174 -7.44 16.04 -18.82
CA GLU A 174 -7.89 14.67 -18.55
C GLU A 174 -7.32 14.13 -17.24
N PHE A 175 -6.08 14.50 -16.91
CA PHE A 175 -5.38 14.04 -15.71
C PHE A 175 -5.03 15.20 -14.78
N VAL A 176 -5.11 14.94 -13.48
CA VAL A 176 -4.68 15.88 -12.44
C VAL A 176 -3.55 15.27 -11.65
N ALA A 177 -2.46 16.00 -11.48
CA ALA A 177 -1.35 15.59 -10.64
C ALA A 177 -1.36 16.38 -9.33
N PHE A 178 -1.61 15.73 -8.19
CA PHE A 178 -1.46 16.36 -6.88
C PHE A 178 -0.01 16.24 -6.42
N LEU A 179 0.60 17.36 -6.06
CA LEU A 179 1.94 17.44 -5.48
C LEU A 179 1.90 18.37 -4.28
N ASP A 180 2.30 17.89 -3.10
CA ASP A 180 2.38 18.74 -1.91
C ASP A 180 3.52 19.77 -2.06
N SER A 181 3.35 20.96 -1.45
CA SER A 181 4.31 22.06 -1.60
C SER A 181 5.74 21.76 -1.12
N ASP A 182 5.97 20.68 -0.40
CA ASP A 182 7.27 20.23 0.13
C ASP A 182 7.88 19.08 -0.67
N VAL A 183 7.37 18.77 -1.86
CA VAL A 183 7.97 17.78 -2.76
C VAL A 183 8.70 18.39 -3.96
N VAL A 184 9.57 17.59 -4.57
CA VAL A 184 10.33 17.93 -5.78
C VAL A 184 10.37 16.69 -6.68
N PRO A 185 9.58 16.66 -7.77
CA PRO A 185 9.62 15.55 -8.71
C PRO A 185 10.98 15.43 -9.42
N ARG A 186 11.40 14.20 -9.72
CA ARG A 186 12.59 13.94 -10.55
C ARG A 186 12.22 13.86 -12.03
N ILE A 187 13.17 14.13 -12.91
CA ILE A 187 12.99 14.02 -14.37
C ILE A 187 12.41 12.64 -14.74
N GLY A 188 11.41 12.63 -15.63
CA GLY A 188 10.75 11.41 -16.12
C GLY A 188 9.63 10.88 -15.22
N TRP A 189 9.35 11.50 -14.06
CA TRP A 189 8.32 11.03 -13.13
C TRP A 189 6.92 11.02 -13.73
N LEU A 190 6.58 12.05 -14.52
CA LEU A 190 5.24 12.24 -15.05
C LEU A 190 5.00 11.26 -16.20
N GLU A 191 5.95 11.14 -17.12
CA GLU A 191 5.89 10.22 -18.26
C GLU A 191 5.78 8.76 -17.80
N ALA A 192 6.59 8.37 -16.81
CA ALA A 192 6.51 7.04 -16.21
C ALA A 192 5.14 6.78 -15.56
N SER A 193 4.54 7.80 -14.94
CA SER A 193 3.19 7.69 -14.36
C SER A 193 2.11 7.64 -15.44
N LEU A 194 2.22 8.49 -16.47
CA LEU A 194 1.23 8.65 -17.53
C LEU A 194 1.04 7.38 -18.37
N GLY A 195 2.11 6.61 -18.61
CA GLY A 195 2.01 5.37 -19.38
C GLY A 195 0.93 4.40 -18.86
N HIS A 196 0.69 4.36 -17.54
CA HIS A 196 -0.34 3.48 -16.95
C HIS A 196 -1.77 3.87 -17.37
N PHE A 197 -2.03 5.14 -17.70
CA PHE A 197 -3.36 5.63 -18.10
C PHE A 197 -3.75 5.24 -19.53
N SER A 198 -2.83 4.67 -20.31
CA SER A 198 -3.17 3.95 -21.54
C SER A 198 -4.10 2.77 -21.29
N ASP A 199 -4.16 2.28 -20.05
CA ASP A 199 -5.26 1.45 -19.59
C ASP A 199 -6.44 2.35 -19.15
N PRO A 200 -7.60 2.30 -19.85
CA PRO A 200 -8.75 3.12 -19.50
C PRO A 200 -9.37 2.76 -18.14
N ALA A 201 -9.01 1.61 -17.55
CA ALA A 201 -9.47 1.22 -16.22
C ALA A 201 -8.61 1.78 -15.08
N VAL A 202 -7.49 2.47 -15.38
CA VAL A 202 -6.63 3.09 -14.37
C VAL A 202 -7.14 4.47 -14.01
N ALA A 203 -7.43 4.67 -12.72
CA ALA A 203 -7.86 5.94 -12.16
C ALA A 203 -6.74 6.70 -11.46
N LEU A 204 -5.73 6.01 -10.94
CA LEU A 204 -4.71 6.62 -10.09
C LEU A 204 -3.36 5.91 -10.26
N VAL A 205 -2.30 6.71 -10.34
CA VAL A 205 -0.91 6.25 -10.34
C VAL A 205 -0.12 7.09 -9.34
N ALA A 206 0.58 6.44 -8.41
CA ALA A 206 1.46 7.14 -7.49
C ALA A 206 2.94 6.80 -7.76
N PRO A 207 3.83 7.81 -7.80
CA PRO A 207 5.26 7.61 -7.83
C PRO A 207 5.78 7.11 -6.47
N ARG A 208 7.04 6.63 -6.45
CA ARG A 208 7.76 6.43 -5.19
C ARG A 208 8.17 7.77 -4.59
N ILE A 209 7.79 7.98 -3.34
CA ILE A 209 8.27 9.12 -2.55
C ILE A 209 9.60 8.73 -1.91
N VAL A 210 10.63 9.56 -2.12
CA VAL A 210 11.98 9.38 -1.55
C VAL A 210 12.38 10.62 -0.76
N ALA A 211 13.36 10.54 0.13
CA ALA A 211 13.86 11.73 0.82
C ALA A 211 14.58 12.70 -0.14
N LEU A 212 14.37 14.01 0.05
CA LEU A 212 15.11 15.08 -0.64
C LEU A 212 16.54 15.21 -0.14
N ASP A 213 16.73 15.25 1.19
CA ASP A 213 18.03 15.28 1.85
C ASP A 213 18.13 14.13 2.88
N PRO A 214 18.60 12.95 2.48
CA PRO A 214 18.61 11.75 3.32
C PRO A 214 19.73 11.76 4.38
N ASP A 215 20.74 12.62 4.24
CA ASP A 215 21.98 12.54 5.01
C ASP A 215 21.99 13.45 6.24
N ASN A 216 20.95 14.28 6.42
CA ASN A 216 20.81 15.27 7.48
C ASN A 216 20.51 14.66 8.87
N GLY A 217 21.48 13.94 9.42
CA GLY A 217 21.42 13.36 10.75
C GLY A 217 20.72 12.00 10.82
N ALA A 218 20.65 11.44 12.03
CA ALA A 218 20.21 10.06 12.21
C ALA A 218 18.72 9.86 11.89
N LEU A 219 17.86 10.81 12.27
CA LEU A 219 16.43 10.72 11.99
C LEU A 219 16.12 10.83 10.49
N ALA A 220 16.83 11.69 9.74
CA ALA A 220 16.70 11.76 8.29
C ALA A 220 17.09 10.44 7.62
N ARG A 221 18.19 9.81 8.06
CA ARG A 221 18.59 8.49 7.56
C ARG A 221 17.57 7.40 7.91
N TYR A 222 16.93 7.48 9.09
CA TYR A 222 15.82 6.58 9.44
C TYR A 222 14.62 6.79 8.53
N GLU A 223 14.14 8.03 8.37
CA GLU A 223 13.02 8.34 7.47
C GLU A 223 13.34 7.98 6.02
N HIS A 224 14.59 8.17 5.56
CA HIS A 224 14.99 7.74 4.23
C HIS A 224 14.85 6.22 4.05
N ALA A 225 15.22 5.43 5.06
CA ALA A 225 15.12 3.97 5.01
C ALA A 225 13.68 3.47 5.26
N ARG A 226 12.88 4.20 6.04
CA ARG A 226 11.58 3.73 6.53
C ARG A 226 10.52 4.82 6.66
N SER A 227 10.37 5.68 5.65
CA SER A 227 9.29 6.66 5.62
C SER A 227 7.92 5.97 5.53
N SER A 228 6.89 6.61 6.08
CA SER A 228 5.50 6.21 5.85
C SER A 228 5.02 6.54 4.43
N LEU A 229 5.77 7.37 3.69
CA LEU A 229 5.44 7.78 2.32
C LEU A 229 6.13 6.90 1.25
N ASP A 230 7.22 6.21 1.60
CA ASP A 230 7.93 5.31 0.68
C ASP A 230 7.34 3.90 0.75
N LEU A 231 6.69 3.48 -0.33
CA LEU A 231 6.03 2.17 -0.44
C LEU A 231 6.94 1.10 -1.06
N GLY A 232 8.23 1.42 -1.21
CA GLY A 232 9.28 0.50 -1.64
C GLY A 232 9.58 0.59 -3.13
N ARG A 233 10.49 -0.29 -3.57
CA ARG A 233 11.10 -0.25 -4.91
C ARG A 233 10.37 -1.05 -5.97
N ARG A 234 9.22 -1.63 -5.63
CA ARG A 234 8.54 -2.62 -6.47
C ARG A 234 7.22 -2.06 -6.98
N GLU A 235 7.03 -2.15 -8.29
CA GLU A 235 5.74 -1.87 -8.90
C GLU A 235 4.69 -2.82 -8.33
N ALA A 236 3.49 -2.30 -8.10
CA ALA A 236 2.38 -3.07 -7.54
C ALA A 236 1.03 -2.42 -7.91
N PRO A 237 -0.04 -3.21 -8.02
CA PRO A 237 -1.38 -2.67 -7.90
C PRO A 237 -1.62 -2.19 -6.46
N VAL A 238 -2.36 -1.09 -6.31
CA VAL A 238 -2.74 -0.57 -5.00
C VAL A 238 -4.03 -1.27 -4.57
N VAL A 239 -3.90 -2.19 -3.61
CA VAL A 239 -5.00 -3.06 -3.17
C VAL A 239 -4.93 -3.27 -1.67
N ALA A 240 -6.06 -3.03 -1.01
CA ALA A 240 -6.41 -3.48 0.33
C ALA A 240 -5.72 -4.80 0.76
N GLY A 241 -5.00 -4.78 1.88
CA GLY A 241 -4.36 -5.99 2.42
C GLY A 241 -3.22 -6.56 1.58
N SER A 242 -2.78 -5.86 0.54
CA SER A 242 -1.54 -6.16 -0.19
C SER A 242 -0.39 -5.28 0.33
N PRO A 243 0.88 -5.56 -0.03
CA PRO A 243 2.04 -4.73 0.33
C PRO A 243 1.90 -3.24 0.01
N VAL A 244 1.10 -2.88 -1.01
CA VAL A 244 0.73 -1.50 -1.31
C VAL A 244 -0.79 -1.37 -1.16
N SER A 245 -1.23 -0.97 0.04
CA SER A 245 -2.66 -0.95 0.41
C SER A 245 -3.38 0.35 0.08
N TYR A 246 -2.62 1.44 -0.01
CA TYR A 246 -3.02 2.78 -0.42
C TYR A 246 -1.78 3.52 -0.92
N VAL A 247 -1.94 4.74 -1.43
CA VAL A 247 -0.82 5.59 -1.84
C VAL A 247 -0.99 7.02 -1.33
N PRO A 248 0.08 7.69 -0.85
CA PRO A 248 -0.03 9.03 -0.28
C PRO A 248 -0.39 10.11 -1.29
N SER A 249 -1.21 11.08 -0.88
CA SER A 249 -1.56 12.27 -1.69
C SER A 249 -0.45 13.31 -1.82
N ALA A 250 0.69 13.10 -1.17
CA ALA A 250 1.87 13.94 -1.32
C ALA A 250 2.39 13.97 -2.77
N ALA A 251 2.21 12.87 -3.50
CA ALA A 251 2.38 12.82 -4.95
C ALA A 251 1.49 11.73 -5.56
N MET A 252 0.58 12.12 -6.45
CA MET A 252 -0.22 11.16 -7.23
C MET A 252 -0.75 11.82 -8.50
N VAL A 253 -0.88 11.03 -9.56
CA VAL A 253 -1.59 11.42 -10.78
C VAL A 253 -2.91 10.67 -10.81
N VAL A 254 -4.01 11.37 -11.12
CA VAL A 254 -5.35 10.81 -11.19
C VAL A 254 -6.01 11.11 -12.53
N ARG A 255 -6.87 10.21 -12.97
CA ARG A 255 -7.86 10.46 -14.02
C ARG A 255 -8.93 11.36 -13.42
N ARG A 256 -9.10 12.57 -13.98
CA ARG A 256 -9.96 13.62 -13.42
C ARG A 256 -11.40 13.14 -13.26
N GLU A 257 -11.94 12.51 -14.30
CA GLU A 257 -13.31 11.98 -14.29
C GLU A 257 -13.54 10.92 -13.21
N ALA A 258 -12.55 10.06 -12.95
CA ALA A 258 -12.67 9.00 -11.95
C ALA A 258 -12.71 9.58 -10.53
N LEU A 259 -11.80 10.52 -10.23
CA LEU A 259 -11.78 11.16 -8.92
C LEU A 259 -12.99 12.09 -8.70
N ALA A 260 -13.40 12.83 -9.74
CA ALA A 260 -14.61 13.67 -9.67
C ALA A 260 -15.88 12.81 -9.51
N GLY A 261 -15.95 11.70 -10.24
CA GLY A 261 -17.08 10.75 -10.20
C GLY A 261 -17.30 10.11 -8.84
N CYS A 262 -16.22 9.85 -8.08
CA CYS A 262 -16.32 9.31 -6.72
C CYS A 262 -16.53 10.39 -5.64
N GLY A 263 -16.58 11.68 -6.01
CA GLY A 263 -16.83 12.81 -5.10
C GLY A 263 -15.59 13.54 -4.58
N GLY A 264 -14.40 13.31 -5.15
CA GLY A 264 -13.15 13.96 -4.74
C GLY A 264 -12.61 13.43 -3.41
N PHE A 265 -11.81 14.25 -2.70
CA PHE A 265 -11.38 13.99 -1.32
C PHE A 265 -12.47 14.40 -0.33
N ASP A 266 -12.63 13.66 0.77
CA ASP A 266 -13.60 14.04 1.81
C ASP A 266 -13.04 15.22 2.63
N GLU A 267 -13.68 16.39 2.53
CA GLU A 267 -13.23 17.62 3.20
C GLU A 267 -13.37 17.55 4.73
N SER A 268 -14.13 16.60 5.28
CA SER A 268 -14.22 16.38 6.73
C SER A 268 -13.01 15.62 7.29
N MET A 269 -12.29 14.91 6.43
CA MET A 269 -11.12 14.11 6.82
C MET A 269 -9.86 14.97 6.80
N HIS A 270 -9.16 14.97 7.93
CA HIS A 270 -7.87 15.66 8.09
C HIS A 270 -6.67 14.70 8.07
N VAL A 271 -6.95 13.40 8.17
CA VAL A 271 -5.97 12.33 8.15
C VAL A 271 -6.54 11.16 7.37
N ALA A 272 -5.69 10.51 6.59
CA ALA A 272 -5.99 9.30 5.84
C ALA A 272 -7.07 9.48 4.74
N GLU A 273 -7.24 10.72 4.26
CA GLU A 273 -8.08 11.05 3.11
C GLU A 273 -7.61 10.33 1.84
N ASP A 274 -6.31 10.07 1.74
CA ASP A 274 -5.66 9.33 0.67
C ASP A 274 -6.06 7.84 0.67
N VAL A 275 -6.14 7.23 1.86
CA VAL A 275 -6.65 5.88 2.05
C VAL A 275 -8.11 5.81 1.62
N ASP A 276 -8.95 6.75 2.08
CA ASP A 276 -10.38 6.79 1.72
C ASP A 276 -10.60 6.85 0.21
N VAL A 277 -9.93 7.78 -0.49
CA VAL A 277 -10.02 7.93 -1.95
C VAL A 277 -9.59 6.65 -2.66
N CYS A 278 -8.48 6.03 -2.24
CA CYS A 278 -8.03 4.75 -2.82
C CYS A 278 -9.11 3.67 -2.67
N ARG A 279 -9.80 3.61 -1.52
CA ARG A 279 -10.85 2.61 -1.26
C ARG A 279 -12.08 2.86 -2.12
N ARG A 280 -12.56 4.11 -2.19
CA ARG A 280 -13.72 4.46 -3.02
C ARG A 280 -13.49 4.19 -4.50
N LEU A 281 -12.33 4.58 -5.03
CA LEU A 281 -11.94 4.25 -6.41
C LEU A 281 -11.91 2.72 -6.64
N ARG A 282 -11.35 1.95 -5.70
CA ARG A 282 -11.34 0.48 -5.80
C ARG A 282 -12.75 -0.12 -5.76
N SER A 283 -13.64 0.39 -4.90
CA SER A 283 -15.01 -0.13 -4.78
C SER A 283 -15.86 0.16 -6.02
N GLU A 284 -15.56 1.25 -6.73
CA GLU A 284 -16.17 1.55 -8.04
C GLU A 284 -15.56 0.72 -9.18
N GLY A 285 -14.59 -0.14 -8.90
CA GLY A 285 -13.98 -1.03 -9.89
C GLY A 285 -12.80 -0.43 -10.63
N TRP A 286 -12.30 0.75 -10.26
CA TRP A 286 -11.09 1.31 -10.86
C TRP A 286 -9.82 0.55 -10.46
N ARG A 287 -8.78 0.67 -11.27
CA ARG A 287 -7.42 0.18 -10.98
C ARG A 287 -6.54 1.34 -10.53
N LEU A 288 -5.67 1.04 -9.57
CA LEU A 288 -4.71 1.97 -9.01
C LEU A 288 -3.33 1.32 -9.07
N ARG A 289 -2.32 2.10 -9.41
CA ARG A 289 -0.95 1.60 -9.62
C ARG A 289 0.05 2.39 -8.80
N TYR A 290 1.09 1.69 -8.36
CA TYR A 290 2.28 2.27 -7.78
C TYR A 290 3.46 2.06 -8.74
N GLU A 291 4.09 3.15 -9.16
CA GLU A 291 5.16 3.20 -10.15
C GLU A 291 6.47 3.71 -9.50
N PRO A 292 7.36 2.82 -9.03
CA PRO A 292 8.54 3.22 -8.29
C PRO A 292 9.70 3.74 -9.15
N VAL A 293 9.61 3.62 -10.48
CA VAL A 293 10.56 4.27 -11.39
C VAL A 293 10.33 5.78 -11.40
N ALA A 294 9.06 6.21 -11.35
CA ALA A 294 8.71 7.60 -11.09
C ALA A 294 9.09 7.94 -9.64
N ARG A 295 9.91 8.97 -9.46
CA ARG A 295 10.40 9.36 -8.13
C ARG A 295 10.08 10.81 -7.85
N VAL A 296 9.55 11.04 -6.65
CA VAL A 296 9.29 12.38 -6.12
C VAL A 296 10.02 12.51 -4.79
N ALA A 297 10.89 13.50 -4.67
CA ALA A 297 11.67 13.74 -3.48
C ALA A 297 10.88 14.61 -2.49
N HIS A 298 10.75 14.18 -1.23
CA HIS A 298 10.01 14.86 -0.18
C HIS A 298 10.98 15.53 0.79
N ASP A 299 10.75 16.81 1.08
CA ASP A 299 11.51 17.59 2.04
C ASP A 299 11.03 17.26 3.46
N HIS A 300 11.58 16.19 4.04
CA HIS A 300 11.28 15.82 5.42
C HIS A 300 11.85 16.87 6.37
N ARG A 301 10.98 17.65 7.02
CA ARG A 301 11.37 18.44 8.19
C ARG A 301 11.64 17.49 9.36
N VAL A 302 12.90 17.16 9.61
CA VAL A 302 13.33 16.11 10.56
C VAL A 302 13.56 16.61 11.98
N SER A 303 12.73 17.54 12.45
CA SER A 303 12.62 17.91 13.86
C SER A 303 12.00 16.73 14.63
N PHE A 304 12.65 16.25 15.69
CA PHE A 304 12.14 15.08 16.43
C PHE A 304 10.70 15.28 16.96
N PRO A 305 10.36 16.42 17.61
CA PRO A 305 8.98 16.66 18.06
C PRO A 305 7.97 16.71 16.91
N GLU A 306 8.32 17.35 15.78
CA GLU A 306 7.44 17.43 14.60
C GLU A 306 7.24 16.05 13.96
N TRP A 307 8.32 15.29 13.82
CA TRP A 307 8.28 13.92 13.32
C TRP A 307 7.42 13.02 14.21
N PHE A 308 7.64 13.03 15.52
CA PHE A 308 6.91 12.18 16.46
C PHE A 308 5.41 12.54 16.49
N SER A 309 5.08 13.83 16.57
CA SER A 309 3.68 14.30 16.53
C SER A 309 3.00 13.97 15.21
N ARG A 310 3.70 14.00 14.08
CA ARG A 310 3.17 13.57 12.79
C ARG A 310 2.83 12.07 12.77
N LYS A 311 3.70 11.22 13.33
CA LYS A 311 3.43 9.77 13.42
C LYS A 311 2.24 9.47 14.34
N VAL A 312 2.13 10.20 15.46
CA VAL A 312 0.93 10.16 16.32
C VAL A 312 -0.31 10.57 15.53
N PHE A 313 -0.25 11.68 14.78
CA PHE A 313 -1.36 12.15 13.97
C PHE A 313 -1.81 11.11 12.93
N TYR A 314 -0.88 10.44 12.24
CA TYR A 314 -1.24 9.35 11.32
C TYR A 314 -1.96 8.19 12.01
N GLY A 315 -1.56 7.85 13.24
CA GLY A 315 -2.22 6.81 14.02
C GLY A 315 -3.70 7.13 14.32
N THR A 316 -4.07 8.40 14.50
CA THR A 316 -5.46 8.77 14.85
C THR A 316 -6.45 8.50 13.71
N GLY A 317 -5.98 8.32 12.48
CA GLY A 317 -6.83 8.06 11.31
C GLY A 317 -7.40 6.64 11.23
N ALA A 318 -6.89 5.68 11.99
CA ALA A 318 -7.30 4.28 11.88
C ALA A 318 -8.76 4.03 12.29
N ALA A 319 -9.25 4.63 13.38
CA ALA A 319 -10.64 4.43 13.84
C ALA A 319 -11.68 5.06 12.89
N PRO A 320 -11.54 6.32 12.45
CA PRO A 320 -12.42 6.89 11.42
C PRO A 320 -12.42 6.10 10.11
N LEU A 321 -11.25 5.59 9.69
CA LEU A 321 -11.15 4.75 8.50
C LEU A 321 -11.89 3.42 8.66
N GLU A 322 -11.75 2.75 9.80
CA GLU A 322 -12.44 1.49 10.05
C GLU A 322 -13.96 1.68 10.08
N ALA A 323 -14.45 2.77 10.67
CA ALA A 323 -15.87 3.11 10.67
C ALA A 323 -16.42 3.34 9.25
N ARG A 324 -15.61 3.94 8.36
CA ARG A 324 -15.99 4.24 6.98
C ARG A 324 -15.82 3.06 6.03
N HIS A 325 -14.79 2.24 6.26
CA HIS A 325 -14.42 1.08 5.45
C HIS A 325 -14.16 -0.13 6.37
N PRO A 326 -15.21 -0.81 6.87
CA PRO A 326 -15.03 -1.90 7.82
C PRO A 326 -14.15 -3.04 7.28
N GLY A 327 -13.26 -3.55 8.13
CA GLY A 327 -12.34 -4.66 7.86
C GLY A 327 -11.14 -4.30 6.98
N THR A 328 -10.85 -3.01 6.79
CA THR A 328 -9.85 -2.57 5.81
C THR A 328 -8.51 -2.16 6.38
N VAL A 329 -8.45 -1.88 7.68
CA VAL A 329 -7.25 -1.48 8.42
C VAL A 329 -6.96 -2.39 9.62
N PRO A 330 -7.08 -3.74 9.50
CA PRO A 330 -6.82 -4.61 10.64
C PRO A 330 -5.34 -4.49 11.05
N PRO A 331 -5.02 -4.38 12.36
CA PRO A 331 -3.64 -4.42 12.86
C PRO A 331 -2.85 -5.65 12.43
N MET A 332 -3.56 -6.75 12.13
CA MET A 332 -3.02 -8.05 11.80
C MET A 332 -4.04 -8.84 10.99
N ALA A 333 -3.61 -9.50 9.92
CA ALA A 333 -4.45 -10.35 9.08
C ALA A 333 -3.80 -11.72 8.85
N MET A 334 -4.36 -12.78 9.43
CA MET A 334 -3.78 -14.12 9.33
C MET A 334 -4.81 -15.24 9.51
N SER A 335 -4.43 -16.46 9.10
CA SER A 335 -5.26 -17.64 9.34
C SER A 335 -5.24 -18.02 10.83
N VAL A 336 -6.32 -18.65 11.30
CA VAL A 336 -6.41 -19.20 12.66
C VAL A 336 -5.27 -20.19 12.95
N TRP A 337 -4.85 -20.97 11.95
CA TRP A 337 -3.75 -21.93 12.08
C TRP A 337 -2.39 -21.26 12.27
N THR A 338 -2.16 -20.16 11.57
CA THR A 338 -0.96 -19.34 11.74
C THR A 338 -0.94 -18.71 13.12
N LEU A 339 -2.06 -18.12 13.55
CA LEU A 339 -2.18 -17.50 14.87
C LEU A 339 -1.92 -18.51 15.98
N LEU A 340 -2.52 -19.71 15.90
CA LEU A 340 -2.31 -20.80 16.86
C LEU A 340 -0.84 -21.23 16.91
N ALA A 341 -0.19 -21.40 15.76
CA ALA A 341 1.22 -21.76 15.70
C ALA A 341 2.12 -20.68 16.34
N CYS A 342 1.91 -19.40 16.00
CA CYS A 342 2.67 -18.29 16.55
C CYS A 342 2.46 -18.17 18.08
N SER A 343 1.22 -18.31 18.54
CA SER A 343 0.87 -18.27 19.96
C SER A 343 1.51 -19.41 20.74
N ALA A 344 1.52 -20.62 20.16
CA ALA A 344 2.14 -21.79 20.77
C ALA A 344 3.66 -21.63 20.91
N VAL A 345 4.34 -21.10 19.87
CA VAL A 345 5.78 -20.78 19.93
C VAL A 345 6.08 -19.69 20.96
N ALA A 346 5.21 -18.68 21.07
CA ALA A 346 5.37 -17.59 22.04
C ALA A 346 5.37 -18.07 23.51
N THR A 347 4.82 -19.25 23.81
CA THR A 347 4.89 -19.84 25.17
C THR A 347 6.30 -20.25 25.59
N MET A 348 7.23 -20.45 24.65
CA MET A 348 8.58 -20.96 24.88
C MET A 348 8.63 -22.30 25.64
N THR A 349 7.59 -23.13 25.51
CA THR A 349 7.52 -24.46 26.14
C THR A 349 7.70 -25.59 25.13
N ARG A 350 8.16 -26.76 25.59
CA ARG A 350 8.23 -27.97 24.75
C ARG A 350 6.86 -28.35 24.17
N PHE A 351 5.80 -28.21 24.98
CA PHE A 351 4.43 -28.45 24.55
C PHE A 351 3.99 -27.46 23.46
N GLY A 352 4.30 -26.17 23.62
CA GLY A 352 4.04 -25.15 22.60
C GLY A 352 4.75 -25.44 21.28
N VAL A 353 5.99 -25.93 21.32
CA VAL A 353 6.70 -26.37 20.11
C VAL A 353 5.98 -27.54 19.43
N VAL A 354 5.51 -28.54 20.19
CA VAL A 354 4.73 -29.66 19.63
C VAL A 354 3.44 -29.16 18.97
N VAL A 355 2.69 -28.29 19.62
CA VAL A 355 1.46 -27.69 19.05
C VAL A 355 1.76 -26.91 17.78
N ALA A 356 2.85 -26.13 17.76
CA ALA A 356 3.28 -25.40 16.57
C ALA A 356 3.64 -26.35 15.41
N VAL A 357 4.39 -27.42 15.67
CA VAL A 357 4.73 -28.43 14.64
C VAL A 357 3.48 -29.11 14.10
N LEU A 358 2.54 -29.49 14.97
CA LEU A 358 1.28 -30.13 14.55
C LEU A 358 0.42 -29.20 13.68
N THR A 359 0.26 -27.93 14.08
CA THR A 359 -0.51 -26.94 13.30
C THR A 359 0.14 -26.63 11.95
N GLN A 360 1.48 -26.56 11.89
CA GLN A 360 2.21 -26.44 10.63
C GLN A 360 2.07 -27.69 9.75
N PHE A 361 2.09 -28.89 10.33
CA PHE A 361 1.86 -30.13 9.59
C PHE A 361 0.44 -30.21 9.00
N VAL A 362 -0.59 -29.82 9.76
CA VAL A 362 -1.97 -29.72 9.26
C VAL A 362 -2.05 -28.74 8.09
N THR A 363 -1.43 -27.56 8.22
CA THR A 363 -1.37 -26.54 7.16
C THR A 363 -0.69 -27.08 5.91
N LEU A 364 0.44 -27.77 6.07
CA LEU A 364 1.18 -28.42 4.98
C LEU A 364 0.30 -29.44 4.24
N VAL A 365 -0.40 -30.31 4.97
CA VAL A 365 -1.28 -31.33 4.37
C VAL A 365 -2.45 -30.67 3.63
N ARG A 366 -3.08 -29.63 4.20
CA ARG A 366 -4.15 -28.86 3.54
C ARG A 366 -3.67 -28.24 2.23
N LEU A 367 -2.53 -27.53 2.25
CA LEU A 367 -1.95 -26.91 1.06
C LEU A 367 -1.53 -27.96 0.03
N ARG A 368 -0.91 -29.07 0.44
CA ARG A 368 -0.53 -30.16 -0.47
C ARG A 368 -1.74 -30.73 -1.20
N ARG A 369 -2.88 -30.93 -0.51
CA ARG A 369 -4.13 -31.38 -1.13
C ARG A 369 -4.66 -30.37 -2.15
N MET A 370 -4.62 -29.08 -1.81
CA MET A 370 -5.04 -28.00 -2.72
C MET A 370 -4.18 -27.92 -3.99
N PHE A 371 -2.89 -28.27 -3.90
CA PHE A 371 -1.95 -28.24 -5.02
C PHE A 371 -1.73 -29.61 -5.68
N ALA A 372 -2.57 -30.62 -5.40
CA ALA A 372 -2.34 -32.00 -5.84
C ALA A 372 -2.16 -32.16 -7.37
N GLU A 373 -2.77 -31.28 -8.15
CA GLU A 373 -2.69 -31.24 -9.63
C GLU A 373 -1.42 -30.57 -10.17
N LEU A 374 -0.58 -29.98 -9.31
CA LEU A 374 0.62 -29.23 -9.71
C LEU A 374 1.88 -30.09 -9.63
N ASP A 375 2.91 -29.68 -10.38
CA ASP A 375 4.23 -30.26 -10.30
C ASP A 375 4.85 -30.02 -8.90
N ARG A 376 5.32 -31.08 -8.24
CA ARG A 376 5.97 -31.04 -6.91
C ARG A 376 5.10 -30.37 -5.82
N PRO A 377 3.87 -30.88 -5.56
CA PRO A 377 2.90 -30.26 -4.68
C PRO A 377 3.39 -30.11 -3.23
N THR A 378 4.16 -31.10 -2.75
CA THR A 378 4.75 -31.08 -1.40
C THR A 378 5.74 -29.93 -1.23
N ARG A 379 6.56 -29.63 -2.26
CA ARG A 379 7.54 -28.53 -2.19
C ARG A 379 6.84 -27.17 -2.16
N ILE A 380 5.80 -26.99 -2.97
CA ILE A 380 5.00 -25.76 -3.00
C ILE A 380 4.35 -25.54 -1.63
N ALA A 381 3.68 -26.58 -1.11
CA ALA A 381 3.03 -26.53 0.18
C ALA A 381 4.01 -26.23 1.31
N ALA A 382 5.20 -26.84 1.32
CA ALA A 382 6.23 -26.60 2.34
C ALA A 382 6.75 -25.16 2.32
N VAL A 383 7.04 -24.62 1.13
CA VAL A 383 7.50 -23.23 1.00
C VAL A 383 6.42 -22.24 1.48
N LEU A 384 5.17 -22.41 1.05
CA LEU A 384 4.08 -21.51 1.44
C LEU A 384 3.74 -21.62 2.93
N THR A 385 3.82 -22.82 3.51
CA THR A 385 3.64 -23.04 4.95
C THR A 385 4.71 -22.28 5.74
N GLY A 386 5.99 -22.45 5.38
CA GLY A 386 7.09 -21.74 6.02
C GLY A 386 7.00 -20.22 5.88
N GLN A 387 6.66 -19.73 4.68
CA GLN A 387 6.47 -18.29 4.44
C GLN A 387 5.30 -17.71 5.23
N SER A 388 4.18 -18.44 5.32
CA SER A 388 3.00 -18.01 6.08
C SER A 388 3.30 -17.97 7.58
N PHE A 389 4.03 -18.95 8.11
CA PHE A 389 4.45 -18.98 9.50
C PHE A 389 5.43 -17.85 9.84
N ALA A 390 6.49 -17.68 9.04
CA ALA A 390 7.45 -16.59 9.23
C ALA A 390 6.78 -15.21 9.14
N GLY A 391 5.93 -15.01 8.13
CA GLY A 391 5.14 -13.78 7.99
C GLY A 391 4.21 -13.54 9.18
N GLY A 392 3.57 -14.60 9.69
CA GLY A 392 2.72 -14.52 10.88
C GLY A 392 3.48 -14.13 12.14
N MET A 393 4.68 -14.68 12.34
CA MET A 393 5.56 -14.31 13.46
C MET A 393 5.94 -12.82 13.41
N TRP A 394 6.27 -12.30 12.23
CA TRP A 394 6.59 -10.88 12.05
C TRP A 394 5.37 -9.98 12.26
N GLN A 395 4.19 -10.39 11.81
CA GLN A 395 2.94 -9.68 12.09
C GLN A 395 2.64 -9.62 13.59
N VAL A 396 2.78 -10.74 14.31
CA VAL A 396 2.58 -10.78 15.78
C VAL A 396 3.59 -9.88 16.49
N ALA A 397 4.87 -9.96 16.14
CA ALA A 397 5.91 -9.12 16.73
C ALA A 397 5.65 -7.63 16.49
N SER A 398 5.30 -7.25 15.26
CA SER A 398 4.93 -5.88 14.90
C SER A 398 3.67 -5.41 15.63
N ALA A 399 2.62 -6.24 15.70
CA ALA A 399 1.40 -5.92 16.42
C ALA A 399 1.66 -5.68 17.91
N VAL A 400 2.48 -6.53 18.55
CA VAL A 400 2.88 -6.36 19.96
C VAL A 400 3.63 -5.05 20.20
N CYS A 401 4.54 -4.67 19.30
CA CYS A 401 5.36 -3.46 19.47
C CYS A 401 4.66 -2.16 19.06
N ARG A 402 3.70 -2.21 18.12
CA ARG A 402 3.06 -1.03 17.51
C ARG A 402 1.60 -0.87 17.89
N HIS A 403 0.77 -1.88 17.64
CA HIS A 403 -0.68 -1.76 17.77
C HIS A 403 -1.16 -2.05 19.20
N TYR A 404 -0.57 -3.05 19.85
CA TYR A 404 -0.94 -3.53 21.19
C TYR A 404 0.09 -3.14 22.26
N TRP A 405 0.89 -2.11 22.00
CA TRP A 405 1.96 -1.69 22.92
C TRP A 405 1.48 -1.37 24.35
N PRO A 406 0.30 -0.77 24.61
CA PRO A 406 -0.12 -0.49 25.99
C PRO A 406 -0.40 -1.77 26.78
N LEU A 407 -1.10 -2.72 26.16
CA LEU A 407 -1.42 -4.02 26.76
C LEU A 407 -0.15 -4.84 27.02
N THR A 408 0.75 -4.83 26.06
CA THR A 408 2.01 -5.59 26.14
C THR A 408 2.98 -4.95 27.14
N PHE A 409 2.98 -3.63 27.28
CA PHE A 409 3.71 -2.90 28.30
C PHE A 409 3.25 -3.31 29.70
N VAL A 410 1.94 -3.27 29.97
CA VAL A 410 1.37 -3.72 31.27
C VAL A 410 1.76 -5.17 31.56
N ALA A 411 1.60 -6.07 30.58
CA ALA A 411 1.98 -7.47 30.75
C ALA A 411 3.49 -7.67 31.01
N ALA A 412 4.36 -6.85 30.39
CA ALA A 412 5.81 -6.90 30.60
C ALA A 412 6.25 -6.35 31.96
N VAL A 413 5.53 -5.38 32.53
CA VAL A 413 5.74 -4.91 33.91
C VAL A 413 5.41 -6.03 34.89
N LEU A 414 4.27 -6.71 34.69
CA LEU A 414 3.76 -7.75 35.58
C LEU A 414 4.50 -9.09 35.48
N SER A 415 5.16 -9.40 34.36
CA SER A 415 5.79 -10.70 34.14
C SER A 415 7.18 -10.59 33.50
N SER A 416 8.20 -11.12 34.20
CA SER A 416 9.57 -11.17 33.69
C SER A 416 9.71 -12.06 32.45
N LYS A 417 8.87 -13.09 32.30
CA LYS A 417 8.82 -13.95 31.11
C LYS A 417 8.29 -13.16 29.90
N VAL A 418 7.17 -12.46 30.07
CA VAL A 418 6.59 -11.61 29.01
C VAL A 418 7.55 -10.50 28.62
N ARG A 419 8.19 -9.84 29.59
CA ARG A 419 9.20 -8.81 29.33
C ARG A 419 10.33 -9.30 28.43
N ARG A 420 10.90 -10.47 28.71
CA ARG A 420 11.95 -11.07 27.87
C ARG A 420 11.45 -11.37 26.46
N ALA A 421 10.23 -11.89 26.33
CA ALA A 421 9.63 -12.18 25.03
C ALA A 421 9.37 -10.91 24.20
N VAL A 422 8.82 -9.86 24.82
CA VAL A 422 8.59 -8.56 24.16
C VAL A 422 9.90 -7.93 23.71
N VAL A 423 10.95 -7.94 24.54
CA VAL A 423 12.28 -7.44 24.16
C VAL A 423 12.86 -8.26 23.00
N ALA A 424 12.75 -9.60 23.05
CA ALA A 424 13.22 -10.46 21.98
C ALA A 424 12.48 -10.19 20.67
N PHE A 425 11.15 -10.03 20.70
CA PHE A 425 10.37 -9.65 19.51
C PHE A 425 10.73 -8.26 19.00
N ALA A 426 10.89 -7.28 19.89
CA ALA A 426 11.24 -5.92 19.53
C ALA A 426 12.59 -5.86 18.81
N VAL A 427 13.59 -6.58 19.30
CA VAL A 427 14.92 -6.66 18.67
C VAL A 427 14.86 -7.49 17.39
N ALA A 428 14.26 -8.69 17.41
CA ALA A 428 14.25 -9.57 16.25
C ALA A 428 13.50 -8.96 15.05
N GLU A 429 12.30 -8.40 15.28
CA GLU A 429 11.52 -7.75 14.22
C GLU A 429 12.20 -6.46 13.76
N GLY A 430 12.77 -5.67 14.68
CA GLY A 430 13.54 -4.48 14.32
C GLY A 430 14.78 -4.79 13.48
N MET A 431 15.53 -5.84 13.83
CA MET A 431 16.71 -6.29 13.08
C MET A 431 16.33 -6.85 11.70
N TRP A 432 15.22 -7.58 11.62
CA TRP A 432 14.69 -8.07 10.35
C TRP A 432 14.26 -6.94 9.42
N ASP A 433 13.57 -5.93 9.96
CA ASP A 433 13.16 -4.74 9.23
C ASP A 433 14.38 -3.92 8.76
N TRP A 434 15.37 -3.71 9.63
CA TRP A 434 16.65 -3.11 9.24
C TRP A 434 17.31 -3.87 8.10
N TYR A 435 17.43 -5.20 8.21
CA TYR A 435 18.06 -6.01 7.18
C TYR A 435 17.33 -5.90 5.83
N SER A 436 16.01 -5.75 5.86
CA SER A 436 15.16 -5.65 4.67
C SER A 436 15.18 -4.25 4.02
N HIS A 437 15.54 -3.21 4.78
CA HIS A 437 15.54 -1.81 4.34
C HIS A 437 16.94 -1.17 4.32
N ARG A 438 18.01 -1.90 4.67
CA ARG A 438 19.36 -1.35 4.71
C ARG A 438 19.83 -0.94 3.32
N GLU A 439 20.37 0.27 3.25
CA GLU A 439 21.04 0.82 2.07
C GLU A 439 22.48 1.20 2.42
N GLY A 440 23.35 1.32 1.42
CA GLY A 440 24.72 1.79 1.64
C GLY A 440 24.70 3.20 2.23
N GLY A 441 25.44 3.42 3.33
CA GLY A 441 25.42 4.69 4.07
C GLY A 441 24.21 4.89 4.98
N GLY A 442 23.33 3.89 5.12
CA GLY A 442 22.19 3.94 6.05
C GLY A 442 22.59 3.87 7.53
N LEU A 443 21.60 3.93 8.41
CA LEU A 443 21.81 3.77 9.85
C LEU A 443 22.35 2.38 10.22
N ASP A 444 23.20 2.34 11.25
CA ASP A 444 23.54 1.10 11.92
C ASP A 444 22.31 0.45 12.58
N PRO A 445 22.32 -0.87 12.78
CA PRO A 445 21.16 -1.60 13.27
C PRO A 445 20.64 -1.09 14.63
N VAL A 446 21.50 -0.63 15.53
CA VAL A 446 21.08 -0.20 16.88
C VAL A 446 20.28 1.08 16.78
N ARG A 447 20.83 2.10 16.09
CA ARG A 447 20.12 3.37 15.88
C ARG A 447 18.84 3.19 15.07
N TYR A 448 18.85 2.31 14.06
CA TYR A 448 17.65 2.00 13.28
C TYR A 448 16.54 1.40 14.15
N VAL A 449 16.85 0.36 14.92
CA VAL A 449 15.87 -0.31 15.80
C VAL A 449 15.32 0.66 16.83
N PHE A 450 16.16 1.55 17.39
CA PHE A 450 15.72 2.60 18.30
C PHE A 450 14.66 3.51 17.67
N PHE A 451 14.94 4.11 16.51
CA PHE A 451 13.96 4.97 15.83
C PHE A 451 12.71 4.21 15.39
N LYS A 452 12.85 2.95 14.97
CA LYS A 452 11.69 2.10 14.66
C LYS A 452 10.77 1.90 15.85
N ARG A 453 11.31 1.66 17.05
CA ARG A 453 10.48 1.57 18.26
C ARG A 453 9.81 2.89 18.60
N LEU A 454 10.46 4.03 18.35
CA LEU A 454 9.84 5.33 18.53
C LEU A 454 8.71 5.59 17.53
N ASP A 455 8.88 5.21 16.26
CA ASP A 455 7.82 5.29 15.24
C ASP A 455 6.62 4.43 15.64
N ASP A 456 6.88 3.19 16.06
CA ASP A 456 5.84 2.25 16.49
C ASP A 456 5.06 2.76 17.70
N LEU A 457 5.74 3.33 18.70
CA LEU A 457 5.10 3.95 19.86
C LEU A 457 4.31 5.20 19.47
N ALA A 458 4.84 6.04 18.58
CA ALA A 458 4.17 7.25 18.13
C ALA A 458 2.86 6.91 17.39
N TYR A 459 2.94 6.07 16.35
CA TYR A 459 1.75 5.62 15.63
C TYR A 459 0.77 4.89 16.54
N GLY A 460 1.28 3.99 17.39
CA GLY A 460 0.47 3.25 18.35
C GLY A 460 -0.27 4.17 19.32
N ALA A 461 0.39 5.20 19.86
CA ALA A 461 -0.27 6.20 20.72
C ALA A 461 -1.38 6.94 19.97
N GLY A 462 -1.15 7.29 18.70
CA GLY A 462 -2.17 7.87 17.81
C GLY A 462 -3.37 6.95 17.61
N LEU A 463 -3.13 5.66 17.33
CA LEU A 463 -4.16 4.64 17.15
C LEU A 463 -5.05 4.53 18.40
N TRP A 464 -4.45 4.38 19.58
CA TRP A 464 -5.20 4.28 20.83
C TRP A 464 -5.97 5.57 21.15
N LYS A 465 -5.38 6.74 20.86
CA LYS A 465 -6.09 8.03 20.96
C LYS A 465 -7.31 8.05 20.05
N GLY A 466 -7.16 7.68 18.78
CA GLY A 466 -8.27 7.63 17.82
C GLY A 466 -9.39 6.69 18.26
N VAL A 467 -9.05 5.51 18.79
CA VAL A 467 -10.02 4.54 19.34
C VAL A 467 -10.78 5.10 20.54
N VAL A 468 -10.09 5.77 21.46
CA VAL A 468 -10.72 6.39 22.64
C VAL A 468 -11.62 7.55 22.23
N ASP A 469 -11.15 8.41 21.33
CA ASP A 469 -11.90 9.57 20.83
C ASP A 469 -13.17 9.12 20.07
N ALA A 470 -13.07 8.05 19.26
CA ALA A 470 -14.19 7.46 18.53
C ALA A 470 -15.11 6.56 19.39
N ARG A 471 -14.64 6.12 20.57
CA ARG A 471 -15.29 5.11 21.43
C ARG A 471 -15.59 3.79 20.72
N ASP A 472 -14.73 3.41 19.78
CA ASP A 472 -14.89 2.20 18.97
C ASP A 472 -13.56 1.42 18.88
N PRO A 473 -13.49 0.19 19.44
CA PRO A 473 -12.29 -0.65 19.38
C PRO A 473 -12.10 -1.38 18.05
N ALA A 474 -12.98 -1.21 17.05
CA ALA A 474 -12.92 -1.95 15.79
C ALA A 474 -11.53 -1.85 15.10
N ALA A 475 -10.87 -0.70 15.14
CA ALA A 475 -9.54 -0.51 14.58
C ALA A 475 -8.42 -1.28 15.31
N LEU A 476 -8.70 -1.88 16.48
CA LEU A 476 -7.80 -2.78 17.20
C LEU A 476 -8.11 -4.25 16.93
N MET A 477 -9.15 -4.58 16.17
CA MET A 477 -9.56 -5.96 15.94
C MET A 477 -8.75 -6.60 14.82
N PRO A 478 -8.13 -7.78 15.05
CA PRO A 478 -7.43 -8.50 13.99
C PRO A 478 -8.40 -9.18 13.01
N ASP A 479 -8.00 -9.30 11.74
CA ASP A 479 -8.69 -10.13 10.74
C ASP A 479 -8.17 -11.58 10.83
N ILE A 480 -8.95 -12.44 11.50
CA ILE A 480 -8.63 -13.86 11.68
C ILE A 480 -9.49 -14.70 10.72
N ARG A 481 -8.83 -15.29 9.72
CA ARG A 481 -9.49 -16.10 8.69
C ARG A 481 -9.49 -17.59 9.05
N SER A 482 -10.58 -18.30 8.78
CA SER A 482 -10.76 -19.72 9.09
C SER A 482 -10.09 -20.69 8.12
#